data_AF-A0A7C1Q9H5-F1
#
_entry.id   AF-A0A7C1Q9H5-F1
#
_cell.length_a   1.000
_cell.length_b   1.000
_cell.length_c   1.000
_cell.angle_alpha   90.00
_cell.angle_beta   90.00
_cell.angle_gamma   90.00
#
_symmetry.space_group_name_H-M   'P 1'
#
loop_
_entity.id
_entity.type
_entity.pdbx_description
1 polymer ?
#
loop_
_entity_poly.entity_id
_entity_poly.type
_entity_poly.pdbx_seq_one_letter_code
_entity_poly.pdbx_strand_id
1 'polypeptide(L)'
;MPYIEEYRRHNLHPIIEQMDLLDVCADGDLNYILFTFCKRYIKPSYNNYKNYIGELRQCATEIERRLLAPYEDEKIKENGDVL
;
A
#
# COMPACT_ATOMS: atom_id res chain seq x y z
N MET A 1 2.42 5.16 -6.78
CA MET A 1 2.00 6.57 -6.74
C MET A 1 2.72 7.38 -7.82
N PRO A 2 2.01 7.89 -8.84
CA PRO A 2 2.63 8.62 -9.95
C PRO A 2 3.23 9.98 -9.54
N TYR A 3 2.80 10.52 -8.40
CA TYR A 3 3.21 11.84 -7.89
C TYR A 3 4.47 11.82 -7.00
N ILE A 4 5.00 10.64 -6.65
CA ILE A 4 6.27 10.56 -5.91
C ILE A 4 7.41 10.63 -6.92
N GLU A 5 8.35 11.56 -6.76
CA GLU A 5 9.52 11.71 -7.64
C GLU A 5 10.35 10.42 -7.71
N GLU A 6 10.97 10.16 -8.86
CA GLU A 6 11.69 8.89 -9.10
C GLU A 6 12.83 8.63 -8.12
N TYR A 7 13.69 9.63 -7.87
CA TYR A 7 14.76 9.50 -6.89
C TYR A 7 14.22 9.21 -5.48
N ARG A 8 13.03 9.74 -5.15
CA ARG A 8 12.40 9.48 -3.85
C ARG A 8 11.92 8.04 -3.75
N ARG A 9 11.42 7.46 -4.84
CA ARG A 9 11.07 6.02 -4.90
C ARG A 9 12.31 5.15 -4.68
N HIS A 10 13.44 5.47 -5.32
CA HIS A 10 14.70 4.77 -5.11
C HIS A 10 15.15 4.82 -3.65
N ASN A 11 15.02 5.97 -2.98
CA ASN A 11 15.38 6.10 -1.57
C ASN A 11 14.46 5.31 -0.62
N LEU A 12 13.24 4.98 -1.04
CA LEU A 12 12.28 4.19 -0.26
C LEU A 12 12.39 2.69 -0.55
N HIS A 13 12.97 2.30 -1.69
CA HIS A 13 13.09 0.90 -2.10
C HIS A 13 13.80 0.00 -1.08
N PRO A 14 14.87 0.45 -0.39
CA PRO A 14 15.51 -0.37 0.64
C PRO A 14 14.58 -0.78 1.78
N ILE A 15 13.51 -0.03 2.06
CA ILE A 15 12.52 -0.41 3.08
C ILE A 15 11.77 -1.67 2.64
N ILE A 16 11.44 -1.78 1.35
CA ILE A 16 10.75 -2.93 0.79
C ILE A 16 11.66 -4.16 0.81
N GLU A 17 12.94 -3.99 0.44
CA GLU A 17 13.94 -5.06 0.53
C GLU A 17 14.11 -5.58 1.97
N GLN A 18 14.11 -4.67 2.96
CA GLN A 18 14.18 -5.08 4.37
C GLN A 18 12.92 -5.82 4.83
N MET A 19 11.74 -5.45 4.31
CA MET A 19 10.50 -6.17 4.61
C MET A 19 10.53 -7.59 4.02
N ASP A 20 11.06 -7.75 2.81
CA ASP A 20 11.25 -9.05 2.16
C ASP A 20 12.25 -9.94 2.93
N LEU A 21 13.39 -9.37 3.34
CA LEU A 21 14.40 -10.08 4.15
C LEU A 21 13.88 -10.57 5.51
N LEU A 22 12.86 -9.91 6.06
CA LEU A 22 12.23 -10.27 7.34
C LEU A 22 11.01 -11.17 7.17
N ASP A 23 10.66 -11.57 5.94
CA ASP A 23 9.47 -12.37 5.62
C ASP A 23 8.18 -11.71 6.16
N VAL A 24 8.07 -10.38 6.00
CA VAL A 24 6.93 -9.61 6.50
C VAL A 24 5.64 -10.10 5.83
N CYS A 25 4.71 -10.59 6.65
CA CYS A 25 3.43 -11.07 6.16
C CYS A 25 2.35 -9.98 6.16
N ALA A 26 1.47 -10.01 5.16
CA ALA A 26 0.38 -9.04 5.06
C ALA A 26 -0.70 -9.24 6.16
N ASP A 27 -0.82 -10.45 6.70
CA ASP A 27 -1.82 -10.89 7.68
C ASP A 27 -1.40 -10.59 9.14
N GLY A 28 -0.91 -9.38 9.40
CA GLY A 28 -0.65 -8.91 10.76
C GLY A 28 0.57 -8.02 10.87
N ASP A 29 1.69 -8.43 10.27
CA ASP A 29 2.95 -7.68 10.38
C ASP A 29 2.84 -6.31 9.72
N LEU A 30 2.23 -6.27 8.53
CA LEU A 30 1.97 -5.00 7.83
C LEU A 30 1.11 -4.06 8.68
N ASN A 31 0.07 -4.59 9.34
CA ASN A 31 -0.77 -3.80 10.24
C ASN A 31 0.03 -3.27 11.44
N TYR A 32 0.88 -4.10 12.04
CA TYR A 32 1.75 -3.71 13.14
C TYR A 32 2.74 -2.61 12.72
N ILE A 33 3.37 -2.75 11.54
CA ILE A 33 4.34 -1.80 10.99
C ILE A 33 3.66 -0.44 10.76
N LEU A 34 2.53 -0.42 10.06
CA LEU A 34 1.80 0.81 9.74
C LEU A 34 1.28 1.49 11.01
N PHE A 35 0.67 0.73 11.93
CA PHE A 35 0.21 1.25 13.21
C PHE A 35 1.37 1.83 14.04
N THR A 36 2.49 1.11 14.14
CA THR A 36 3.65 1.53 14.91
C THR A 36 4.31 2.76 14.30
N PHE A 37 4.39 2.85 12.97
CA PHE A 37 4.86 4.05 12.28
C PHE A 37 3.98 5.25 12.63
N CYS A 38 2.66 5.10 12.53
CA CYS A 38 1.70 6.15 12.88
C CYS A 38 1.91 6.63 14.32
N LYS A 39 1.91 5.68 15.27
CA LYS A 39 2.06 5.95 16.71
C LYS A 39 3.36 6.68 17.05
N ARG A 40 4.46 6.41 16.35
CA ARG A 40 5.78 6.99 16.64
C ARG A 40 6.03 8.32 15.96
N TYR A 41 5.58 8.49 14.71
CA TYR A 41 6.02 9.59 13.85
C TYR A 41 4.93 10.60 13.50
N ILE A 42 3.65 10.24 13.67
CA ILE A 42 2.55 11.14 13.36
C ILE A 42 2.15 11.91 14.60
N LYS A 43 2.28 13.24 14.55
CA LYS A 43 1.90 14.12 15.66
C LYS A 43 0.41 13.95 16.00
N PRO A 44 0.02 13.70 17.26
CA PRO A 44 -1.37 13.53 17.63
C PRO A 44 -2.24 14.73 17.25
N SER A 45 -3.15 14.51 16.30
CA SER A 45 -4.27 15.41 16.01
C SER A 45 -5.28 14.67 15.13
N TYR A 46 -6.54 15.07 15.21
CA TYR A 46 -7.60 14.52 14.36
C TYR A 46 -7.22 14.61 12.87
N ASN A 47 -6.75 15.78 12.43
CA ASN A 47 -6.38 16.01 11.03
C ASN A 47 -5.19 15.16 10.59
N ASN A 48 -4.16 14.99 11.42
CA ASN A 48 -3.00 14.18 11.05
C ASN A 48 -3.36 12.70 10.96
N TYR A 49 -4.14 12.17 11.90
CA TYR A 49 -4.58 10.77 11.83
C TYR A 49 -5.52 10.54 10.65
N LYS A 50 -6.46 11.45 10.41
CA LYS A 50 -7.35 11.40 9.24
C LYS A 50 -6.54 11.39 7.93
N ASN A 51 -5.50 12.22 7.83
CA ASN A 51 -4.64 12.27 6.66
C ASN A 51 -3.83 10.97 6.49
N TYR A 52 -3.22 10.45 7.55
CA TYR A 52 -2.47 9.18 7.50
C TYR A 52 -3.36 8.00 7.06
N ILE A 53 -4.57 7.89 7.64
CA ILE A 53 -5.57 6.90 7.21
C ILE A 53 -5.97 7.11 5.74
N GLY A 54 -6.07 8.36 5.30
CA GLY A 54 -6.33 8.72 3.90
C GLY A 54 -5.26 8.16 2.95
N GLU A 55 -3.97 8.31 3.28
CA GLU A 55 -2.88 7.77 2.48
C GLU A 55 -2.93 6.23 2.39
N LEU A 56 -3.28 5.54 3.48
CA LEU A 56 -3.46 4.08 3.45
C LEU A 56 -4.60 3.65 2.51
N ARG A 57 -5.73 4.38 2.54
CA ARG A 57 -6.86 4.13 1.64
C ARG A 57 -6.48 4.40 0.18
N GLN A 58 -5.75 5.48 -0.08
CA GLN A 58 -5.28 5.80 -1.43
C GLN A 58 -4.33 4.70 -1.98
N CYS A 59 -3.52 4.10 -1.11
CA CYS A 59 -2.70 2.95 -1.47
C CYS A 59 -3.56 1.74 -1.90
N ALA A 60 -4.62 1.42 -1.15
CA ALA A 60 -5.56 0.35 -1.51
C ALA A 60 -6.21 0.61 -2.89
N THR A 61 -6.68 1.83 -3.16
CA THR A 61 -7.27 2.17 -4.46
C THR A 61 -6.28 2.05 -5.62
N GLU A 62 -4.99 2.34 -5.41
CA GLU A 62 -3.98 2.12 -6.46
C GLU A 62 -3.65 0.63 -6.67
N ILE A 63 -3.74 -0.20 -5.63
CA ILE A 63 -3.66 -1.67 -5.75
C ILE A 63 -4.83 -2.18 -6.57
N GLU A 64 -6.05 -1.78 -6.22
CA GLU A 64 -7.27 -2.15 -6.95
C GLU A 64 -7.15 -1.76 -8.43
N ARG A 65 -6.78 -0.51 -8.71
CA ARG A 65 -6.72 0.01 -10.08
C ARG A 65 -5.61 -0.57 -10.94
N ARG A 66 -4.41 -0.78 -10.38
CA ARG A 66 -3.22 -1.14 -11.17
C ARG A 66 -2.84 -2.61 -11.10
N LEU A 67 -3.29 -3.33 -10.08
CA LEU A 67 -2.91 -4.72 -9.87
C LEU A 67 -4.14 -5.63 -9.98
N LEU A 68 -5.21 -5.32 -9.24
CA LEU A 68 -6.41 -6.17 -9.23
C LEU A 68 -7.20 -6.07 -10.53
N ALA A 69 -7.50 -4.86 -11.01
CA ALA A 69 -8.31 -4.69 -12.22
C ALA A 69 -7.68 -5.38 -13.46
N PRO A 70 -6.37 -5.26 -13.75
CA PRO A 70 -5.77 -6.02 -14.86
C PRO A 70 -5.84 -7.54 -14.66
N TYR A 71 -5.69 -8.02 -13.42
CA TYR A 71 -5.85 -9.44 -13.11
C TYR A 71 -7.31 -9.90 -13.34
N GLU A 72 -8.29 -9.10 -12.95
CA GLU A 72 -9.71 -9.38 -13.19
C GLU A 72 -10.04 -9.37 -14.69
N ASP A 73 -9.50 -8.42 -15.46
CA ASP A 73 -9.63 -8.36 -16.92
C ASP A 73 -9.10 -9.64 -17.59
N GLU A 74 -7.99 -10.20 -17.08
CA GLU A 74 -7.46 -11.50 -17.53
C GLU A 74 -8.41 -12.64 -17.16
N LYS A 75 -8.91 -12.66 -15.91
CA LYS A 75 -9.84 -13.70 -15.45
C LYS A 75 -11.18 -13.68 -16.17
N ILE A 76 -11.66 -12.51 -16.60
CA ILE A 76 -12.85 -12.35 -17.45
C ILE A 76 -12.63 -13.00 -18.82
N LYS A 77 -11.46 -12.81 -19.43
CA LYS A 77 -11.12 -13.47 -20.71
C LYS A 77 -11.05 -14.99 -20.58
N GLU A 78 -10.55 -15.49 -19.45
CA GLU A 78 -10.38 -16.92 -19.18
C GLU A 78 -11.70 -17.62 -18.83
N ASN A 79 -12.51 -17.02 -17.95
CA ASN A 79 -13.65 -17.69 -17.32
C ASN A 79 -15.01 -17.15 -17.78
N GLY A 80 -15.02 -16.10 -18.60
CA GLY A 80 -16.20 -15.29 -18.88
C GLY A 80 -16.41 -14.23 -17.79
N ASP A 81 -17.15 -13.19 -18.17
CA ASP A 81 -17.63 -12.20 -17.20
C ASP A 81 -18.80 -12.80 -16.40
N VAL A 82 -19.05 -12.25 -15.22
CA VAL A 82 -20.22 -12.60 -14.39
C VAL A 82 -21.51 -11.99 -14.99
N LEU A 83 -21.37 -11.01 -15.89
CA LEU A 83 -22.45 -10.26 -16.55
C LEU A 83 -22.88 -10.85 -17.89
#